data_AF-A0A1H4HRC8-F1
#
_entry.id   AF-A0A1H4HRC8-F1
#
_cell.length_a   1.000
_cell.length_b   1.000
_cell.length_c   1.000
_cell.angle_alpha   90.00
_cell.angle_beta   90.00
_cell.angle_gamma   90.00
#
_symmetry.space_group_name_H-M   'P 1'
#
loop_
_entity.id
_entity.type
_entity.pdbx_description
1 polymer ?
#
loop_
_entity_poly.entity_id
_entity_poly.type
_entity_poly.pdbx_seq_one_letter_code
_entity_poly.pdbx_strand_id
1 'polypeptide(L)'
;MSALCLRRWLIAAAASVGLGACVSPPLPVVQASDYRPVLRSTLVSRTDPTFVQAQVREGGYWLTVLARRDPAVALVPVAVMRHAGDGADASVSVQFLPDARNPVLDVLALEQLYALMLRQDALGRYCLAVGPHQCDAVRQGGSHEALLRELAGERKRTASFAGHPFTMTPWRSISMNAVAAPTADHDDVAVQVLDESRPMPGATVYFNRAPHSGCAARANANGIASCRLVDQHGDDGDHGDEDADTQVIVTYPGSVGADRVLLPTTFALPVRKS
;
A
#
# COMPACT_ATOMS: atom_id res chain seq x y z
N MET A 1 -44.76 46.00 55.42
CA MET A 1 -44.76 44.60 55.88
C MET A 1 -45.33 43.73 54.78
N SER A 2 -44.80 42.52 54.64
CA SER A 2 -45.17 41.43 53.71
C SER A 2 -44.25 41.23 52.50
N ALA A 3 -43.65 40.04 52.53
CA ALA A 3 -42.62 39.42 51.72
C ALA A 3 -43.05 39.04 50.30
N LEU A 4 -42.07 38.86 49.39
CA LEU A 4 -42.01 37.89 48.26
C LEU A 4 -40.68 38.17 47.52
N CYS A 5 -39.94 37.24 46.93
CA CYS A 5 -39.77 35.79 47.03
C CYS A 5 -38.50 35.52 46.19
N LEU A 6 -37.40 35.05 46.80
CA LEU A 6 -36.17 34.71 46.06
C LEU A 6 -36.39 33.41 45.28
N ARG A 7 -36.42 33.49 43.94
CA ARG A 7 -36.31 32.31 43.06
C ARG A 7 -34.85 32.10 42.65
N ARG A 8 -34.19 31.16 43.34
CA ARG A 8 -32.92 30.55 42.93
C ARG A 8 -33.16 29.66 41.71
N TRP A 9 -32.51 29.95 40.59
CA TRP A 9 -32.40 29.04 39.45
C TRP A 9 -31.15 28.17 39.62
N LEU A 10 -31.38 26.88 39.90
CA LEU A 10 -30.35 25.84 39.81
C LEU A 10 -30.28 25.38 38.35
N ILE A 11 -29.19 25.73 37.66
CA ILE A 11 -28.88 25.17 36.33
C ILE A 11 -28.25 23.80 36.58
N ALA A 12 -29.06 22.74 36.47
CA ALA A 12 -28.58 21.37 36.39
C ALA A 12 -28.12 21.10 34.96
N ALA A 13 -26.81 21.20 34.72
CA ALA A 13 -26.21 20.75 33.47
C ALA A 13 -26.17 19.21 33.45
N ALA A 14 -27.17 18.59 32.82
CA ALA A 14 -27.15 17.17 32.51
C ALA A 14 -26.16 16.93 31.36
N ALA A 15 -24.90 16.65 31.72
CA ALA A 15 -23.88 16.17 30.79
C ALA A 15 -24.28 14.77 30.29
N SER A 16 -25.03 14.74 29.20
CA SER A 16 -25.39 13.54 28.48
C SER A 16 -24.14 13.07 27.72
N VAL A 17 -23.30 12.28 28.39
CA VAL A 17 -22.21 11.56 27.72
C VAL A 17 -22.85 10.49 26.85
N GLY A 18 -23.18 10.87 25.62
CA GLY A 18 -23.53 9.92 24.57
C GLY A 18 -22.31 9.05 24.30
N LEU A 19 -22.27 7.88 24.92
CA LEU A 19 -21.43 6.77 24.50
C LEU A 19 -21.91 6.36 23.11
N GLY A 20 -21.48 7.09 22.08
CA GLY A 20 -21.62 6.68 20.70
C GLY A 20 -20.82 5.40 20.54
N ALA A 21 -21.50 4.25 20.64
CA ALA A 21 -20.91 2.98 20.32
C ALA A 21 -20.34 3.09 18.90
N CYS A 22 -19.03 2.91 18.76
CA CYS A 22 -18.36 2.85 17.47
C CYS A 22 -18.82 1.57 16.77
N VAL A 23 -20.00 1.61 16.16
CA VAL A 23 -20.50 0.51 15.33
C VAL A 23 -19.63 0.48 14.09
N SER A 24 -18.78 -0.54 14.01
CA SER A 24 -18.00 -0.79 12.81
C SER A 24 -18.97 -1.19 11.70
N PRO A 25 -18.81 -0.67 10.46
CA PRO A 25 -19.65 -1.10 9.35
C PRO A 25 -19.56 -2.62 9.20
N PRO A 26 -20.68 -3.29 8.86
CA PRO A 26 -20.63 -4.72 8.59
C PRO A 26 -19.64 -5.01 7.45
N LEU A 27 -19.02 -6.18 7.51
CA LEU A 27 -18.21 -6.68 6.39
C LEU A 27 -19.12 -6.90 5.17
N PRO A 28 -18.59 -6.68 3.95
CA PRO A 28 -19.37 -6.91 2.73
C PRO A 28 -19.79 -8.37 2.64
N VAL A 29 -21.05 -8.60 2.25
CA VAL A 29 -21.56 -9.94 1.98
C VAL A 29 -21.19 -10.32 0.56
N VAL A 30 -20.28 -11.29 0.41
CA VAL A 30 -19.81 -11.77 -0.90
C VAL A 30 -20.17 -13.24 -1.06
N GLN A 31 -20.71 -13.62 -2.22
CA GLN A 31 -21.11 -14.99 -2.49
C GLN A 31 -19.87 -15.88 -2.66
N ALA A 32 -19.93 -17.12 -2.18
CA ALA A 32 -18.81 -18.06 -2.28
C ALA A 32 -18.36 -18.31 -3.74
N SER A 33 -19.28 -18.18 -4.70
CA SER A 33 -19.03 -18.31 -6.15
C SER A 33 -18.18 -17.19 -6.75
N ASP A 34 -18.10 -16.03 -6.10
CA ASP A 34 -17.38 -14.86 -6.61
C ASP A 34 -15.87 -14.95 -6.33
N TYR A 35 -15.48 -15.85 -5.42
CA TYR A 35 -14.09 -16.03 -5.02
C TYR A 35 -13.29 -16.82 -6.05
N ARG A 36 -12.13 -16.28 -6.40
CA ARG A 36 -11.13 -16.87 -7.28
C ARG A 36 -9.81 -17.04 -6.53
N PRO A 37 -8.94 -18.00 -6.91
CA PRO A 37 -7.61 -18.10 -6.31
C PRO A 37 -6.84 -16.79 -6.44
N VAL A 38 -6.10 -16.40 -5.39
CA VAL A 38 -5.14 -15.30 -5.49
C VAL A 38 -4.01 -15.69 -6.45
N LEU A 39 -3.56 -14.72 -7.24
CA LEU A 39 -2.40 -14.90 -8.10
C LEU A 39 -1.16 -15.21 -7.25
N ARG A 40 -0.41 -16.26 -7.63
CA ARG A 40 0.80 -16.68 -6.92
C ARG A 40 1.83 -15.56 -6.88
N SER A 41 2.58 -15.50 -5.77
CA SER A 41 3.69 -14.58 -5.56
C SER A 41 4.83 -15.30 -4.87
N THR A 42 6.06 -15.02 -5.29
CA THR A 42 7.29 -15.52 -4.66
C THR A 42 7.58 -14.84 -3.32
N LEU A 43 6.85 -13.77 -2.98
CA LEU A 43 6.93 -13.11 -1.68
C LEU A 43 6.20 -13.89 -0.58
N VAL A 44 5.33 -14.82 -0.97
CA VAL A 44 4.54 -15.62 -0.04
C VAL A 44 5.37 -16.81 0.41
N SER A 45 5.62 -16.88 1.71
CA SER A 45 6.50 -17.88 2.34
C SER A 45 5.93 -19.30 2.30
N ARG A 46 4.60 -19.46 2.24
CA ARG A 46 3.91 -20.76 2.23
C ARG A 46 2.68 -20.76 1.33
N THR A 47 2.37 -21.93 0.75
CA THR A 47 1.16 -22.12 -0.08
C THR A 47 -0.08 -22.53 0.71
N ASP A 48 0.07 -22.81 2.00
CA ASP A 48 -1.00 -23.22 2.91
C ASP A 48 -1.04 -22.24 4.11
N PRO A 49 -2.20 -21.68 4.48
CA PRO A 49 -3.55 -21.94 3.93
C PRO A 49 -3.78 -21.36 2.53
N THR A 50 -4.83 -21.85 1.87
CA THR A 50 -5.26 -21.30 0.57
C THR A 50 -5.97 -19.98 0.77
N PHE A 51 -5.50 -18.95 0.08
CA PHE A 51 -6.16 -17.66 0.00
C PHE A 51 -6.93 -17.53 -1.32
N VAL A 52 -8.04 -16.82 -1.26
CA VAL A 52 -8.90 -16.49 -2.40
C VAL A 52 -9.27 -15.01 -2.33
N GLN A 53 -9.58 -14.44 -3.49
CA GLN A 53 -10.05 -13.07 -3.59
C GLN A 53 -11.38 -13.02 -4.33
N ALA A 54 -12.23 -12.08 -3.96
CA ALA A 54 -13.44 -11.73 -4.72
C ALA A 54 -13.43 -10.24 -5.03
N GLN A 55 -14.01 -9.87 -6.17
CA GLN A 55 -14.21 -8.49 -6.56
C GLN A 55 -15.70 -8.27 -6.80
N VAL A 56 -16.26 -7.28 -6.11
CA VAL A 56 -17.68 -6.92 -6.21
C VAL A 56 -17.82 -5.41 -6.31
N ARG A 57 -18.92 -4.95 -6.90
CA ARG A 57 -19.25 -3.53 -6.93
C ARG A 57 -20.27 -3.24 -5.83
N GLU A 58 -19.97 -2.28 -4.96
CA GLU A 58 -20.89 -1.85 -3.90
C GLU A 58 -21.04 -0.33 -3.96
N GLY A 59 -22.22 0.12 -4.39
CA GLY A 59 -22.47 1.53 -4.67
C GLY A 59 -21.51 2.10 -5.73
N GLY A 60 -20.80 3.16 -5.38
CA GLY A 60 -19.81 3.84 -6.24
C GLY A 60 -18.41 3.23 -6.21
N TYR A 61 -18.19 2.15 -5.46
CA TYR A 61 -16.86 1.58 -5.21
C TYR A 61 -16.69 0.20 -5.82
N TRP A 62 -15.44 -0.12 -6.17
CA TRP A 62 -15.00 -1.49 -6.36
C TRP A 62 -14.43 -2.03 -5.05
N LEU A 63 -14.94 -3.17 -4.60
CA LEU A 63 -14.45 -3.85 -3.42
C LEU A 63 -13.64 -5.07 -3.84
N THR A 64 -12.46 -5.22 -3.25
CA THR A 64 -11.72 -6.49 -3.30
C THR A 64 -11.65 -7.07 -1.90
N VAL A 65 -12.14 -8.30 -1.72
CA VAL A 65 -12.09 -9.03 -0.45
C VAL A 65 -11.06 -10.13 -0.57
N LEU A 66 -10.06 -10.12 0.30
CA LEU A 66 -9.11 -11.22 0.48
C LEU A 66 -9.62 -12.10 1.62
N ALA A 67 -9.78 -13.39 1.36
CA ALA A 67 -10.24 -14.36 2.34
C ALA A 67 -9.34 -15.59 2.39
N ARG A 68 -9.25 -16.18 3.59
CA ARG A 68 -8.61 -17.47 3.85
C ARG A 68 -9.68 -18.56 3.77
N ARG A 69 -9.38 -19.68 3.11
CA ARG A 69 -10.20 -20.90 3.23
C ARG A 69 -9.93 -21.54 4.59
N ASP A 70 -11.00 -21.71 5.36
CA ASP A 70 -10.96 -22.35 6.67
C ASP A 70 -11.77 -23.65 6.61
N PRO A 71 -11.20 -24.82 6.94
CA PRO A 71 -11.92 -26.08 6.89
C PRO A 71 -13.19 -26.12 7.75
N ALA A 72 -13.26 -25.32 8.82
CA ALA A 72 -14.40 -25.31 9.75
C ALA A 72 -15.46 -24.26 9.42
N VAL A 73 -15.10 -23.16 8.75
CA VAL A 73 -15.97 -21.97 8.56
C VAL A 73 -16.12 -21.57 7.08
N ALA A 74 -15.60 -22.38 6.16
CA ALA A 74 -15.54 -22.20 4.71
C ALA A 74 -14.67 -21.02 4.22
N LEU A 75 -14.98 -19.77 4.58
CA LEU A 75 -14.24 -18.58 4.14
C LEU A 75 -14.19 -17.51 5.25
N VAL A 76 -12.98 -17.09 5.60
CA VAL A 76 -12.72 -16.05 6.62
C VAL A 76 -12.09 -14.84 5.95
N PRO A 77 -12.77 -13.69 5.86
CA PRO A 77 -12.18 -12.46 5.35
C PRO A 77 -10.99 -12.04 6.21
N VAL A 78 -9.86 -11.73 5.57
CA VAL A 78 -8.64 -11.25 6.22
C VAL A 78 -8.26 -9.84 5.78
N ALA A 79 -8.78 -9.36 4.64
CA ALA A 79 -8.67 -7.96 4.27
C ALA A 79 -9.80 -7.53 3.34
N VAL A 80 -10.13 -6.24 3.37
CA VAL A 80 -11.07 -5.58 2.46
C VAL A 80 -10.41 -4.33 1.90
N MET A 81 -10.39 -4.21 0.58
CA MET A 81 -9.92 -3.02 -0.14
C MET A 81 -11.11 -2.33 -0.78
N ARG A 82 -11.25 -1.02 -0.56
CA ARG A 82 -12.25 -0.18 -1.22
C ARG A 82 -11.55 0.75 -2.20
N HIS A 83 -11.86 0.60 -3.47
CA HIS A 83 -11.27 1.35 -4.57
C HIS A 83 -12.29 2.35 -5.13
N ALA A 84 -11.88 3.61 -5.24
CA ALA A 84 -12.63 4.69 -5.88
C ALA A 84 -11.71 5.41 -6.89
N GLY A 85 -12.28 5.90 -8.00
CA GLY A 85 -11.49 6.54 -9.06
C GLY A 85 -10.67 5.55 -9.89
N ASP A 86 -9.76 6.08 -10.70
CA ASP A 86 -8.78 5.36 -11.53
C ASP A 86 -7.49 6.19 -11.71
N GLY A 87 -6.40 5.54 -12.15
CA GLY A 87 -5.12 6.21 -12.40
C GLY A 87 -4.59 7.01 -11.20
N ALA A 88 -4.20 8.26 -11.45
CA ALA A 88 -3.71 9.19 -10.43
C ALA A 88 -4.80 9.67 -9.44
N ASP A 89 -6.08 9.58 -9.82
CA ASP A 89 -7.21 9.90 -8.94
C ASP A 89 -7.69 8.67 -8.15
N ALA A 90 -7.06 7.51 -8.35
CA ALA A 90 -7.39 6.30 -7.61
C ALA A 90 -7.14 6.51 -6.11
N SER A 91 -8.11 6.08 -5.30
CA SER A 91 -8.00 6.06 -3.85
C SER A 91 -8.38 4.67 -3.34
N VAL A 92 -7.49 4.10 -2.52
CA VAL A 92 -7.66 2.73 -2.01
C VAL A 92 -7.56 2.71 -0.49
N SER A 93 -8.70 2.46 0.14
CA SER A 93 -8.79 2.23 1.58
C SER A 93 -8.67 0.75 1.89
N VAL A 94 -7.61 0.36 2.60
CA VAL A 94 -7.33 -1.03 2.97
C VAL A 94 -7.68 -1.25 4.44
N GLN A 95 -8.48 -2.27 4.71
CA GLN A 95 -8.79 -2.75 6.06
C GLN A 95 -8.23 -4.17 6.23
N PHE A 96 -7.19 -4.34 7.04
CA PHE A 96 -6.65 -5.64 7.43
C PHE A 96 -7.36 -6.15 8.69
N LEU A 97 -7.80 -7.41 8.67
CA LEU A 97 -8.61 -8.04 9.71
C LEU A 97 -7.80 -9.16 10.40
N PRO A 98 -6.99 -8.84 11.43
CA PRO A 98 -6.16 -9.82 12.11
C PRO A 98 -7.00 -10.83 12.91
N ASP A 99 -6.58 -12.09 12.88
CA ASP A 99 -7.06 -13.18 13.75
C ASP A 99 -6.09 -13.31 14.93
N ALA A 100 -6.37 -12.58 16.01
CA ALA A 100 -5.50 -12.50 17.19
C ALA A 100 -5.17 -13.88 17.83
N ARG A 101 -5.91 -14.94 17.49
CA ARG A 101 -5.68 -16.31 17.94
C ARG A 101 -4.57 -17.02 17.16
N ASN A 102 -4.24 -16.53 15.96
CA ASN A 102 -3.29 -17.19 15.06
C ASN A 102 -2.43 -16.18 14.27
N PRO A 103 -1.40 -15.58 14.91
CA PRO A 103 -0.52 -14.59 14.28
C PRO A 103 0.26 -15.14 13.07
N VAL A 104 0.45 -16.46 12.98
CA VAL A 104 1.09 -17.08 11.80
C VAL A 104 0.20 -16.90 10.55
N LEU A 105 -1.12 -17.05 10.70
CA LEU A 105 -2.06 -16.86 9.59
C LEU A 105 -2.17 -15.38 9.20
N ASP A 106 -2.05 -14.47 10.18
CA ASP A 106 -2.01 -13.03 9.93
C ASP A 106 -0.78 -12.63 9.13
N VAL A 107 0.40 -13.21 9.43
CA VAL A 107 1.60 -12.97 8.60
C VAL A 107 1.35 -13.42 7.16
N LEU A 108 0.83 -14.63 6.94
CA LEU A 108 0.56 -15.13 5.59
C LEU A 108 -0.50 -14.27 4.86
N ALA A 109 -1.50 -13.77 5.58
CA ALA A 109 -2.48 -12.84 5.02
C ALA A 109 -1.84 -11.49 4.61
N LEU A 110 -0.93 -10.96 5.43
CA LEU A 110 -0.17 -9.74 5.09
C LEU A 110 0.75 -9.94 3.89
N GLU A 111 1.34 -11.13 3.73
CA GLU A 111 2.17 -11.45 2.55
C GLU A 111 1.33 -11.44 1.26
N GLN A 112 0.12 -11.99 1.31
CA GLN A 112 -0.82 -11.95 0.19
C GLN A 112 -1.33 -10.53 -0.08
N LEU A 113 -1.71 -9.80 0.97
CA LEU A 113 -2.17 -8.43 0.85
C LEU A 113 -1.09 -7.53 0.25
N TYR A 114 0.17 -7.69 0.66
CA TYR A 114 1.30 -6.99 0.06
C TYR A 114 1.40 -7.27 -1.44
N ALA A 115 1.32 -8.54 -1.84
CA ALA A 115 1.38 -8.93 -3.25
C ALA A 115 0.21 -8.37 -4.09
N LEU A 116 -0.98 -8.20 -3.50
CA LEU A 116 -2.12 -7.56 -4.14
C LEU A 116 -1.93 -6.05 -4.26
N MET A 117 -1.46 -5.40 -3.19
CA MET A 117 -1.23 -3.96 -3.17
C MET A 117 -0.11 -3.56 -4.12
N LEU A 118 0.94 -4.37 -4.26
CA LEU A 118 2.03 -4.12 -5.21
C LEU A 118 1.56 -3.94 -6.67
N ARG A 119 0.42 -4.53 -7.04
CA ARG A 119 -0.13 -4.45 -8.40
C ARG A 119 -1.13 -3.31 -8.62
N GLN A 120 -1.40 -2.51 -7.59
CA GLN A 120 -2.23 -1.33 -7.73
C GLN A 120 -1.44 -0.19 -8.38
N ASP A 121 -2.16 0.84 -8.84
CA ASP A 121 -1.55 2.00 -9.51
C ASP A 121 -0.59 2.75 -8.59
N ALA A 122 0.65 2.96 -9.02
CA ALA A 122 1.67 3.61 -8.20
C ALA A 122 1.34 5.08 -7.85
N LEU A 123 0.46 5.72 -8.63
CA LEU A 123 0.04 7.12 -8.45
C LEU A 123 -1.16 7.31 -7.53
N GLY A 124 -1.85 6.21 -7.18
CA GLY A 124 -3.00 6.28 -6.30
C GLY A 124 -2.69 6.77 -4.89
N ARG A 125 -3.75 7.09 -4.16
CA ARG A 125 -3.71 7.44 -2.73
C ARG A 125 -4.12 6.26 -1.89
N TYR A 126 -3.36 5.96 -0.84
CA TYR A 126 -3.52 4.73 -0.08
C TYR A 126 -3.58 4.97 1.41
N CYS A 127 -4.47 4.26 2.10
CA CYS A 127 -4.47 4.19 3.55
C CYS A 127 -4.64 2.75 4.03
N LEU A 128 -4.05 2.44 5.18
CA LEU A 128 -4.20 1.16 5.86
C LEU A 128 -4.85 1.37 7.22
N ALA A 129 -5.84 0.54 7.52
CA ALA A 129 -6.38 0.37 8.87
C ALA A 129 -6.24 -1.10 9.29
N VAL A 130 -5.91 -1.33 10.56
CA VAL A 130 -5.81 -2.67 11.14
C VAL A 130 -6.95 -2.87 12.14
N GLY A 131 -7.60 -4.03 12.06
CA GLY A 131 -8.72 -4.40 12.92
C GLY A 131 -10.06 -3.83 12.45
N PRO A 132 -10.97 -3.49 13.39
CA PRO A 132 -12.32 -3.04 13.05
C PRO A 132 -12.35 -1.62 12.46
N HIS A 133 -11.24 -0.89 12.56
CA HIS A 133 -11.13 0.48 12.06
C HIS A 133 -11.12 0.52 10.54
N GLN A 134 -11.63 1.63 10.00
CA GLN A 134 -11.54 1.96 8.59
C GLN A 134 -10.80 3.28 8.44
N CYS A 135 -10.15 3.45 7.30
CA CYS A 135 -9.49 4.69 6.92
C CYS A 135 -10.11 5.22 5.61
N ASP A 136 -9.94 6.52 5.38
CA ASP A 136 -10.40 7.21 4.17
C ASP A 136 -9.18 7.68 3.37
N ALA A 137 -8.87 6.99 2.27
CA ALA A 137 -7.71 7.29 1.44
C ALA A 137 -7.80 8.66 0.74
N VAL A 138 -9.00 9.22 0.56
CA VAL A 138 -9.16 10.57 0.00
C VAL A 138 -8.62 11.61 0.97
N ARG A 139 -8.90 11.45 2.27
CA ARG A 139 -8.51 12.42 3.32
C ARG A 139 -7.15 12.13 3.94
N GLN A 140 -6.86 10.85 4.17
CA GLN A 140 -5.71 10.37 4.96
C GLN A 140 -4.70 9.61 4.11
N GLY A 141 -4.97 9.44 2.81
CA GLY A 141 -4.13 8.60 1.96
C GLY A 141 -2.76 9.22 1.71
N GLY A 142 -1.73 8.37 1.84
CA GLY A 142 -0.36 8.63 1.43
C GLY A 142 -0.02 7.97 0.10
N SER A 143 1.27 7.88 -0.22
CA SER A 143 1.76 7.25 -1.44
C SER A 143 1.67 5.73 -1.40
N HIS A 144 1.72 5.10 -2.57
CA HIS A 144 1.80 3.64 -2.71
C HIS A 144 3.00 3.05 -1.96
N GLU A 145 4.17 3.69 -2.08
CA GLU A 145 5.39 3.31 -1.36
C GLU A 145 5.19 3.28 0.17
N ALA A 146 4.50 4.29 0.71
CA ALA A 146 4.24 4.40 2.14
C ALA A 146 3.35 3.25 2.62
N LEU A 147 2.30 2.91 1.87
CA LEU A 147 1.44 1.76 2.16
C LEU A 147 2.23 0.45 2.16
N LEU A 148 3.04 0.18 1.12
CA LEU A 148 3.84 -1.04 1.03
C LEU A 148 4.80 -1.15 2.23
N ARG A 149 5.43 -0.03 2.61
CA ARG A 149 6.29 0.03 3.80
C ARG A 149 5.52 -0.26 5.08
N GLU A 150 4.30 0.26 5.21
CA GLU A 150 3.43 0.03 6.37
C GLU A 150 3.02 -1.44 6.49
N LEU A 151 2.60 -2.08 5.39
CA LEU A 151 2.26 -3.51 5.33
C LEU A 151 3.46 -4.40 5.72
N ALA A 152 4.65 -4.09 5.20
CA ALA A 152 5.87 -4.80 5.57
C ALA A 152 6.21 -4.63 7.07
N GLY A 153 6.00 -3.43 7.60
CA GLY A 153 6.14 -3.12 9.02
C GLY A 153 5.15 -3.90 9.89
N GLU A 154 3.89 -3.99 9.47
CA GLU A 154 2.88 -4.79 10.16
C GLU A 154 3.25 -6.27 10.15
N ARG A 155 3.64 -6.83 8.99
CA ARG A 155 4.10 -8.23 8.90
C ARG A 155 5.26 -8.50 9.85
N LYS A 156 6.24 -7.59 9.95
CA LYS A 156 7.37 -7.71 10.87
C LYS A 156 6.91 -7.71 12.34
N ARG A 157 5.97 -6.83 12.72
CA ARG A 157 5.39 -6.81 14.07
C ARG A 157 4.63 -8.10 14.36
N THR A 158 3.73 -8.53 13.49
CA THR A 158 2.95 -9.77 13.64
C THR A 158 3.85 -10.99 13.77
N ALA A 159 4.91 -11.07 12.94
CA ALA A 159 5.88 -12.16 13.01
C ALA A 159 6.61 -12.22 14.36
N SER A 160 6.91 -11.08 14.99
CA SER A 160 7.51 -11.07 16.32
C SER A 160 6.59 -11.64 17.42
N PHE A 161 5.27 -11.52 17.27
CA PHE A 161 4.28 -12.08 18.19
C PHE A 161 4.04 -13.58 17.98
N ALA A 162 4.35 -14.13 16.79
CA ALA A 162 4.13 -15.54 16.47
C ALA A 162 5.09 -16.52 17.18
N GLY A 163 6.12 -16.02 17.87
CA GLY A 163 7.10 -16.84 18.59
C GLY A 163 8.13 -17.52 17.68
N HIS A 164 9.14 -18.17 18.29
CA HIS A 164 10.33 -18.70 17.62
C HIS A 164 10.24 -20.04 16.85
N PRO A 165 9.12 -20.80 16.74
CA PRO A 165 9.14 -22.02 15.92
C PRO A 165 8.96 -21.76 14.41
N PHE A 166 8.64 -20.54 13.97
CA PHE A 166 8.49 -20.20 12.55
C PHE A 166 9.67 -19.32 12.07
N THR A 167 10.63 -19.94 11.40
CA THR A 167 11.71 -19.22 10.71
C THR A 167 11.18 -18.64 9.40
N MET A 168 10.49 -17.51 9.48
CA MET A 168 10.04 -16.80 8.28
C MET A 168 11.19 -15.98 7.72
N THR A 169 11.36 -16.02 6.39
CA THR A 169 12.37 -15.20 5.73
C THR A 169 12.11 -13.71 6.06
N PRO A 170 13.10 -13.00 6.62
CA PRO A 170 12.99 -11.58 6.92
C PRO A 170 12.67 -10.76 5.67
N TRP A 171 11.73 -9.84 5.80
CA TRP A 171 11.45 -8.84 4.79
C TRP A 171 12.22 -7.58 5.08
N ARG A 172 12.80 -6.98 4.05
CA ARG A 172 13.48 -5.68 4.13
C ARG A 172 12.86 -4.74 3.11
N SER A 173 12.30 -3.64 3.62
CA SER A 173 11.72 -2.60 2.80
C SER A 173 12.82 -1.80 2.14
N ILE A 174 12.68 -1.59 0.84
CA ILE A 174 13.52 -0.68 0.07
C ILE A 174 12.81 0.67 -0.01
N SER A 175 13.56 1.75 0.12
CA SER A 175 13.06 3.11 -0.12
C SER A 175 13.81 3.75 -1.29
N MET A 176 13.10 4.56 -2.05
CA MET A 176 13.68 5.33 -3.14
C MET A 176 13.44 6.82 -2.89
N ASN A 177 14.46 7.64 -3.06
CA ASN A 177 14.36 9.08 -2.93
C ASN A 177 14.74 9.75 -4.24
N ALA A 178 14.01 10.81 -4.60
CA ALA A 178 14.41 11.68 -5.70
C ALA A 178 15.79 12.30 -5.39
N VAL A 179 16.67 12.33 -6.38
CA VAL A 179 17.93 13.08 -6.34
C VAL A 179 18.01 13.98 -7.57
N ALA A 180 18.83 15.03 -7.50
CA ALA A 180 19.07 15.88 -8.66
C ALA A 180 19.61 15.02 -9.81
N ALA A 181 19.00 15.13 -10.99
CA ALA A 181 19.52 14.46 -12.16
C ALA A 181 20.83 15.12 -12.63
N PRO A 182 21.62 14.41 -13.46
CA PRO A 182 22.90 14.94 -13.94
C PRO A 182 22.75 16.25 -14.74
N THR A 183 21.60 16.46 -15.38
CA THR A 183 21.31 17.68 -16.16
C THR A 183 19.93 18.26 -15.82
N ALA A 184 19.65 19.45 -16.36
CA ALA A 184 18.36 20.12 -16.26
C ALA A 184 17.30 19.53 -17.21
N ASP A 185 17.67 18.61 -18.11
CA ASP A 185 16.76 17.91 -19.01
C ASP A 185 15.71 17.14 -18.18
N HIS A 186 14.45 17.21 -18.61
CA HIS A 186 13.32 16.58 -17.96
C HIS A 186 13.29 15.05 -18.20
N ASP A 187 13.99 14.59 -19.25
CA ASP A 187 14.18 13.17 -19.54
C ASP A 187 15.29 12.53 -18.70
N ASP A 188 16.18 13.34 -18.14
CA ASP A 188 17.22 12.85 -17.25
C ASP A 188 16.63 12.62 -15.85
N VAL A 189 16.51 11.34 -15.48
CA VAL A 189 15.91 10.89 -14.23
C VAL A 189 16.93 10.23 -13.33
N ALA A 190 16.75 10.40 -12.03
CA ALA A 190 17.64 9.81 -11.03
C ALA A 190 16.91 9.53 -9.71
N VAL A 191 17.24 8.39 -9.09
CA VAL A 191 16.86 8.07 -7.71
C VAL A 191 18.04 7.55 -6.91
N GLN A 192 17.98 7.75 -5.60
CA GLN A 192 18.80 7.00 -4.64
C GLN A 192 18.00 5.83 -4.08
N VAL A 193 18.56 4.62 -4.20
CA VAL A 193 17.99 3.37 -3.68
C VAL A 193 18.65 3.03 -2.34
N LEU A 194 17.82 2.87 -1.31
CA LEU A 194 18.27 2.61 0.06
C LEU A 194 17.63 1.34 0.63
N ASP A 195 18.44 0.57 1.34
CA ASP A 195 18.07 -0.58 2.15
C ASP A 195 18.23 -0.22 3.63
N GLU A 196 17.12 0.04 4.32
CA GLU A 196 17.11 0.51 5.71
C GLU A 196 18.09 1.69 5.92
N SER A 197 17.97 2.72 5.07
CA SER A 197 18.80 3.93 5.02
C SER A 197 20.24 3.75 4.50
N ARG A 198 20.66 2.55 4.10
CA ARG A 198 21.98 2.33 3.51
C ARG A 198 21.91 2.32 1.99
N PRO A 199 22.83 3.01 1.28
CA PRO A 199 22.94 2.90 -0.17
C PRO A 199 23.01 1.45 -0.66
N MET A 200 22.38 1.17 -1.80
CA MET A 200 22.39 -0.15 -2.43
C MET A 200 23.14 -0.15 -3.77
N PRO A 201 24.48 -0.32 -3.78
CA PRO A 201 25.24 -0.47 -5.02
C PRO A 201 24.77 -1.67 -5.84
N GLY A 202 24.71 -1.49 -7.16
CA GLY A 202 24.34 -2.53 -8.12
C GLY A 202 22.85 -2.82 -8.24
N ALA A 203 21.98 -2.21 -7.41
CA ALA A 203 20.54 -2.36 -7.53
C ALA A 203 20.05 -1.88 -8.90
N THR A 204 19.29 -2.73 -9.61
CA THR A 204 18.66 -2.34 -10.88
C THR A 204 17.29 -1.72 -10.60
N VAL A 205 17.05 -0.54 -11.15
CA VAL A 205 15.74 0.12 -11.14
C VAL A 205 15.30 0.45 -12.56
N TYR A 206 13.99 0.52 -12.72
CA TYR A 206 13.32 0.82 -13.99
C TYR A 206 12.57 2.12 -13.84
N PHE A 207 12.71 3.01 -14.81
CA PHE A 207 12.00 4.27 -14.91
C PHE A 207 11.01 4.16 -16.06
N ASN A 208 9.76 4.54 -15.83
CA ASN A 208 8.74 4.58 -16.84
C ASN A 208 7.94 5.88 -16.72
N ARG A 209 7.78 6.58 -17.82
CA ARG A 209 6.92 7.74 -17.96
C ARG A 209 5.89 7.39 -19.02
N ALA A 210 4.62 7.47 -18.64
CA ALA A 210 3.54 7.20 -19.58
C ALA A 210 3.60 8.20 -20.74
N PRO A 211 3.21 7.80 -21.97
CA PRO A 211 2.78 6.46 -22.33
C PRO A 211 3.93 5.51 -22.75
N HIS A 212 5.04 6.03 -23.28
CA HIS A 212 6.03 5.19 -24.01
C HIS A 212 7.50 5.45 -23.66
N SER A 213 7.79 6.34 -22.71
CA SER A 213 9.15 6.67 -22.30
C SER A 213 9.64 5.74 -21.19
N GLY A 214 10.84 5.19 -21.33
CA GLY A 214 11.42 4.37 -20.25
C GLY A 214 12.91 4.15 -20.33
N CYS A 215 13.53 3.81 -19.21
CA CYS A 215 14.93 3.40 -19.14
C CYS A 215 15.19 2.49 -17.92
N ALA A 216 16.35 1.85 -17.87
CA ALA A 216 16.79 1.06 -16.73
C ALA A 216 18.23 1.42 -16.37
N ALA A 217 18.52 1.50 -15.07
CA ALA A 217 19.85 1.84 -14.58
C ALA A 217 20.25 0.97 -13.40
N ARG A 218 21.57 0.76 -13.23
CA ARG A 218 22.15 0.17 -12.03
C ARG A 218 22.67 1.25 -11.11
N ALA A 219 22.36 1.12 -9.83
CA ALA A 219 22.83 2.03 -8.80
C ALA A 219 24.36 1.98 -8.63
N ASN A 220 25.00 3.13 -8.51
CA ASN A 220 26.44 3.25 -8.25
C ASN A 220 26.79 3.02 -6.76
N ALA A 221 28.04 3.27 -6.36
CA ALA A 221 28.50 3.09 -4.99
C ALA A 221 27.72 3.90 -3.93
N ASN A 222 27.08 5.01 -4.34
CA ASN A 222 26.25 5.86 -3.48
C ASN A 222 24.75 5.48 -3.54
N GLY A 223 24.42 4.36 -4.18
CA GLY A 223 23.04 3.91 -4.37
C GLY A 223 22.27 4.72 -5.40
N ILE A 224 22.93 5.58 -6.18
CA ILE A 224 22.27 6.43 -7.17
C ILE A 224 22.19 5.70 -8.50
N ALA A 225 20.97 5.55 -9.03
CA ALA A 225 20.68 5.07 -10.36
C ALA A 225 20.09 6.21 -11.18
N SER A 226 20.63 6.44 -12.38
CA SER A 226 20.19 7.50 -13.28
C SER A 226 20.27 7.05 -14.73
N CYS A 227 19.33 7.49 -15.55
CA CYS A 227 19.34 7.30 -16.99
C CYS A 227 18.53 8.41 -17.68
N ARG A 228 18.67 8.51 -19.00
CA ARG A 228 17.81 9.31 -19.85
C ARG A 228 16.63 8.45 -20.30
N LEU A 229 15.41 8.96 -20.15
CA LEU A 229 14.21 8.36 -20.72
C LEU A 229 14.28 8.44 -22.24
N VAL A 230 13.85 7.37 -22.92
CA VAL A 230 13.82 7.30 -24.39
C VAL A 230 12.45 6.84 -24.82
N ASP A 231 11.89 7.49 -25.85
CA ASP A 231 10.67 7.01 -26.51
C ASP A 231 10.95 5.67 -27.20
N GLN A 232 10.12 4.67 -26.93
CA GLN A 232 10.21 3.39 -27.62
C GLN A 232 9.78 3.45 -29.10
N HIS A 233 9.18 4.55 -29.54
CA HIS A 233 8.78 4.76 -30.93
C HIS A 233 9.90 5.33 -31.84
N GLY A 234 11.04 5.77 -31.27
CA GLY A 234 12.21 6.20 -32.05
C GLY A 234 12.09 7.60 -32.67
N ASP A 235 11.11 8.40 -32.24
CA ASP A 235 11.01 9.81 -32.59
C ASP A 235 11.91 10.62 -31.64
N ASP A 236 13.22 10.62 -31.94
CA ASP A 236 14.32 11.14 -31.09
C ASP A 236 14.29 12.68 -30.81
N GLY A 237 13.19 13.38 -31.04
CA GLY A 237 13.21 14.85 -31.01
C GLY A 237 11.94 15.60 -30.69
N ASP A 238 10.78 14.95 -30.50
CA ASP A 238 9.53 15.67 -30.22
C ASP A 238 8.71 14.91 -29.17
N HIS A 239 9.28 14.78 -27.96
CA HIS A 239 8.45 14.58 -26.77
C HIS A 239 7.64 15.87 -26.60
N GLY A 240 6.42 15.88 -27.10
CA GLY A 240 5.54 17.04 -26.96
C GLY A 240 5.50 17.48 -25.49
N ASP A 241 5.42 18.79 -25.24
CA ASP A 241 5.38 19.38 -23.90
C ASP A 241 4.32 18.73 -22.98
N GLU A 242 3.31 18.07 -23.56
CA GLU A 242 2.27 17.30 -22.86
C GLU A 242 2.81 16.14 -22.03
N ASP A 243 3.92 15.50 -22.42
CA ASP A 243 4.50 14.37 -21.68
C ASP A 243 5.40 14.82 -20.52
N ALA A 244 5.95 16.04 -20.58
CA ALA A 244 6.86 16.58 -19.57
C ALA A 244 6.19 16.75 -18.19
N ASP A 245 4.87 16.93 -18.17
CA ASP A 245 4.07 17.09 -16.95
C ASP A 245 3.67 15.76 -16.31
N THR A 246 3.96 14.62 -16.96
CA THR A 246 3.62 13.30 -16.42
C THR A 246 4.66 12.80 -15.42
N GLN A 247 4.19 12.15 -14.36
CA GLN A 247 5.08 11.60 -13.33
C GLN A 247 5.84 10.37 -13.84
N VAL A 248 7.12 10.29 -13.49
CA VAL A 248 7.95 9.12 -13.76
C VAL A 248 7.79 8.12 -12.62
N ILE A 249 7.34 6.90 -12.95
CA ILE A 249 7.29 5.78 -12.03
C ILE A 249 8.64 5.07 -12.03
N VAL A 250 9.20 4.94 -10.83
CA VAL A 250 10.44 4.21 -10.59
C VAL A 250 10.08 2.91 -9.89
N THR A 251 10.54 1.79 -10.43
CA THR A 251 10.28 0.45 -9.88
C THR A 251 11.58 -0.25 -9.54
N TYR A 252 11.69 -0.70 -8.30
CA TYR A 252 12.66 -1.69 -7.88
C TYR A 252 11.98 -3.08 -7.85
N PRO A 253 12.45 -4.07 -8.63
CA PRO A 253 11.73 -5.34 -8.81
C PRO A 253 11.78 -6.29 -7.61
N GLY A 254 12.56 -5.96 -6.56
CA GLY A 254 12.79 -6.85 -5.43
C GLY A 254 13.81 -7.94 -5.71
N SER A 255 14.14 -8.70 -4.67
CA SER A 255 14.89 -9.96 -4.79
C SER A 255 14.55 -10.91 -3.65
N VAL A 256 14.47 -12.20 -3.96
CA VAL A 256 14.19 -13.26 -3.00
C VAL A 256 15.45 -14.08 -2.80
N GLY A 257 16.01 -14.03 -1.58
CA GLY A 257 17.14 -14.84 -1.14
C GLY A 257 16.75 -15.82 -0.05
N ALA A 258 17.65 -16.74 0.27
CA ALA A 258 17.43 -17.72 1.35
C ALA A 258 17.40 -17.05 2.74
N ASP A 259 18.19 -16.00 2.94
CA ASP A 259 18.36 -15.28 4.21
C ASP A 259 17.42 -14.08 4.36
N ARG A 260 16.92 -13.52 3.26
CA ARG A 260 16.06 -12.34 3.26
C ARG A 260 15.31 -12.15 1.94
N VAL A 261 14.24 -11.38 2.00
CA VAL A 261 13.53 -10.82 0.83
C VAL A 261 13.73 -9.31 0.82
N LEU A 262 14.30 -8.78 -0.26
CA LEU A 262 14.27 -7.35 -0.54
C LEU A 262 12.98 -7.07 -1.29
N LEU A 263 12.11 -6.30 -0.67
CA LEU A 263 10.76 -6.13 -1.18
C LEU A 263 10.75 -5.30 -2.48
N PRO A 264 9.99 -5.70 -3.50
CA PRO A 264 9.72 -4.84 -4.65
C PRO A 264 9.01 -3.58 -4.19
N THR A 265 9.34 -2.44 -4.79
CA THR A 265 8.73 -1.17 -4.42
C THR A 265 8.62 -0.26 -5.63
N THR A 266 7.71 0.69 -5.54
CA THR A 266 7.42 1.70 -6.56
C THR A 266 7.54 3.08 -5.92
N PHE A 267 7.98 4.05 -6.70
CA PHE A 267 8.12 5.44 -6.26
C PHE A 267 7.78 6.36 -7.43
N ALA A 268 6.89 7.32 -7.22
CA ALA A 268 6.57 8.34 -8.20
C ALA A 268 7.52 9.53 -8.00
N LEU A 269 8.32 9.85 -9.02
CA LEU A 269 9.14 11.05 -9.01
C LEU A 269 8.24 12.30 -9.07
N PRO A 270 8.50 13.32 -8.25
CA PRO A 270 7.79 14.59 -8.37
C PRO A 270 8.02 15.21 -9.76
N VAL A 271 6.95 15.76 -10.36
CA VAL A 271 7.04 16.55 -11.59
C VAL A 271 7.88 17.80 -11.30
N ARG A 272 8.86 18.09 -12.14
CA ARG A 272 9.63 19.33 -12.04
C ARG A 272 8.77 20.47 -12.56
N LYS A 273 8.48 21.45 -11.72
CA LYS A 273 7.90 22.71 -12.19
C LYS A 273 9.00 23.50 -12.90
N SER A 274 8.84 23.71 -14.21
CA SER A 274 9.65 24.62 -15.01
C SER A 274 9.52 26.06 -14.54
#